data_AF-A0A5M9LFE6-F1
#
_entry.id   AF-A0A5M9LFE6-F1
#
_cell.length_a   1.000
_cell.length_b   1.000
_cell.length_c   1.000
_cell.angle_alpha   90.00
_cell.angle_beta   90.00
_cell.angle_gamma   90.00
#
_symmetry.space_group_name_H-M   'P 1'
#
loop_
_entity.id
_entity.type
_entity.pdbx_description
1 polymer ?
#
loop_
_entity_poly.entity_id
_entity_poly.type
_entity_poly.pdbx_seq_one_letter_code
_entity_poly.pdbx_strand_id
1 'polypeptide(L)'
;MEDHIGAYYQSSPYDRGRHSLVGDIRFRGPYRVSAWWSSLVHYLFLDEPRTWNLVGEPAATSSTVLAYDFAHGFHVEKLLDLPHKRSALMIVNREKFFTLSPFVWDGEQKVRPSLDPITKL
;
A
#
# COMPACT_ATOMS: atom_id res chain seq x y z
N MET A 1 -14.25 -7.27 -7.92
CA MET A 1 -13.78 -7.09 -6.53
C MET A 1 -15.00 -6.95 -5.61
N GLU A 2 -15.05 -7.64 -4.47
CA GLU A 2 -16.19 -7.57 -3.52
C GLU A 2 -16.16 -6.33 -2.61
N ASP A 3 -15.01 -5.66 -2.50
CA ASP A 3 -14.88 -4.41 -1.76
C ASP A 3 -15.63 -3.25 -2.45
N HIS A 4 -16.09 -2.26 -1.67
CA HIS A 4 -16.77 -1.06 -2.16
C HIS A 4 -15.95 -0.28 -3.20
N ILE A 5 -14.63 -0.39 -3.21
CA ILE A 5 -13.81 0.22 -4.27
C ILE A 5 -14.07 -0.37 -5.65
N GLY A 6 -14.68 -1.56 -5.76
CA GLY A 6 -15.02 -2.19 -7.03
C GLY A 6 -15.96 -1.35 -7.90
N ALA A 7 -16.74 -0.44 -7.31
CA ALA A 7 -17.56 0.53 -8.04
C ALA A 7 -16.72 1.65 -8.71
N TYR A 8 -15.50 1.86 -8.23
CA TYR A 8 -14.61 2.95 -8.65
C TYR A 8 -13.34 2.45 -9.35
N TYR A 9 -13.03 1.17 -9.25
CA TYR A 9 -11.85 0.52 -9.78
C TYR A 9 -12.22 -0.74 -10.54
N GLN A 10 -11.87 -0.76 -11.84
CA GLN A 10 -12.05 -1.93 -12.69
C GLN A 10 -10.92 -2.92 -12.42
N SER A 11 -11.14 -3.80 -11.44
CA SER A 11 -10.18 -4.84 -11.05
C SER A 11 -9.96 -5.88 -12.15
N SER A 12 -8.71 -6.27 -12.38
CA SER A 12 -8.35 -7.51 -13.08
C SER A 12 -8.74 -8.73 -12.23
N PRO A 13 -8.96 -9.93 -12.82
CA PRO A 13 -9.39 -11.12 -12.08
C PRO A 13 -8.49 -11.55 -10.91
N TYR A 14 -7.21 -11.16 -10.93
CA TYR A 14 -6.22 -11.54 -9.91
C TYR A 14 -5.67 -10.37 -9.09
N ASP A 15 -6.24 -9.16 -9.26
CA ASP A 15 -5.90 -8.03 -8.39
C ASP A 15 -6.45 -8.31 -6.99
N ARG A 16 -5.63 -8.06 -5.96
CA ARG A 16 -6.03 -8.29 -4.57
C ARG A 16 -5.93 -7.03 -3.72
N GLY A 17 -6.92 -6.87 -2.85
CA GLY A 17 -6.95 -5.79 -1.86
C GLY A 17 -6.24 -6.17 -0.57
N ARG A 18 -5.78 -5.15 0.19
CA ARG A 18 -5.23 -5.34 1.54
C ARG A 18 -5.77 -4.28 2.50
N HIS A 19 -6.45 -4.74 3.55
CA HIS A 19 -6.84 -3.92 4.70
C HIS A 19 -6.15 -4.48 5.94
N SER A 20 -5.48 -3.62 6.70
CA SER A 20 -4.72 -4.04 7.88
C SER A 20 -4.95 -3.07 9.02
N LEU A 21 -5.06 -3.61 10.23
CA LEU A 21 -5.16 -2.82 11.46
C LEU A 21 -4.32 -3.46 12.55
N VAL A 22 -3.78 -2.62 13.42
CA VAL A 22 -3.11 -3.06 14.65
C VAL A 22 -3.94 -2.54 15.82
N GLY A 23 -4.68 -3.45 16.47
CA GLY A 23 -5.60 -3.10 17.54
C GLY A 23 -4.87 -2.46 18.73
N ASP A 24 -3.99 -3.22 19.38
CA ASP A 24 -3.28 -2.78 20.58
C ASP A 24 -2.11 -1.83 20.25
N ILE A 25 -2.14 -0.65 20.88
CA ILE A 25 -1.15 0.42 20.67
C ILE A 25 0.29 -0.01 20.99
N ARG A 26 0.48 -0.97 21.91
CA ARG A 26 1.81 -1.50 22.30
C ARG A 26 2.50 -2.26 21.16
N PHE A 27 1.72 -2.65 20.14
CA PHE A 27 2.19 -3.40 18.98
C PHE A 27 2.26 -2.55 17.71
N ARG A 28 2.00 -1.25 17.81
CA ARG A 28 2.19 -0.29 16.71
C ARG A 28 3.64 0.16 16.62
N GLY A 29 3.96 0.90 15.57
CA GLY A 29 5.25 1.56 15.38
C GLY A 29 6.06 1.01 14.21
N PRO A 30 6.97 1.82 13.64
CA PRO A 30 7.66 1.54 12.38
C PRO A 30 8.45 0.24 12.42
N TYR A 31 9.13 -0.05 13.53
CA TYR A 31 9.94 -1.28 13.68
C TYR A 31 9.12 -2.58 13.54
N ARG A 32 7.87 -2.58 14.02
CA ARG A 32 6.98 -3.75 13.90
C ARG A 32 6.32 -3.77 12.54
N VAL A 33 5.86 -2.60 12.07
CA VAL A 33 5.16 -2.48 10.78
C VAL A 33 6.07 -2.87 9.63
N SER A 34 7.32 -2.45 9.63
CA SER A 34 8.24 -2.78 8.53
C SER A 34 8.54 -4.26 8.41
N ALA A 35 8.49 -5.00 9.51
CA ALA A 35 8.66 -6.46 9.49
C ALA A 35 7.47 -7.15 8.80
N TRP A 36 6.23 -6.79 9.16
CA TRP A 36 5.06 -7.49 8.62
C TRP A 36 4.52 -6.91 7.32
N TRP A 37 4.71 -5.62 7.03
CA TRP A 37 4.17 -4.98 5.83
C TRP A 37 4.76 -5.56 4.56
N SER A 38 6.09 -5.53 4.44
CA SER A 38 6.82 -6.13 3.31
C SER A 38 6.55 -7.64 3.23
N SER A 39 6.56 -8.35 4.37
CA SER A 39 6.31 -9.79 4.44
C SER A 39 4.92 -10.17 3.93
N LEU A 40 3.88 -9.41 4.30
CA LEU A 40 2.50 -9.66 3.86
C LEU A 40 2.34 -9.39 2.36
N VAL A 41 2.86 -8.26 1.87
CA VAL A 41 2.78 -7.90 0.44
C VAL A 41 3.57 -8.92 -0.41
N HIS A 42 4.75 -9.34 0.07
CA HIS A 42 5.54 -10.39 -0.56
C HIS A 42 4.79 -11.72 -0.57
N TYR A 43 4.22 -12.14 0.57
CA TYR A 43 3.43 -13.36 0.67
C TYR A 43 2.30 -13.37 -0.35
N LEU A 44 1.55 -12.27 -0.48
CA LEU A 44 0.49 -12.17 -1.48
C LEU A 44 1.08 -12.48 -2.87
N PHE A 45 2.10 -11.78 -3.36
CA PHE A 45 2.66 -12.07 -4.70
C PHE A 45 3.20 -13.49 -4.92
N LEU A 46 3.54 -14.24 -3.85
CA LEU A 46 3.97 -15.63 -3.96
C LEU A 46 2.81 -16.63 -3.90
N ASP A 47 1.83 -16.36 -3.05
CA ASP A 47 0.65 -17.20 -2.81
C ASP A 47 -0.21 -17.35 -4.07
N GLU A 48 -0.33 -16.28 -4.87
CA GLU A 48 -0.98 -16.31 -6.18
C GLU A 48 -0.07 -15.64 -7.22
N PRO A 49 0.66 -16.41 -8.06
CA PRO A 49 1.64 -15.85 -9.00
C PRO A 49 1.01 -15.03 -10.13
N ARG A 50 -0.31 -15.17 -10.37
CA ARG A 50 -1.04 -14.36 -11.36
C ARG A 50 -1.44 -12.99 -10.80
N THR A 51 -1.29 -12.74 -9.50
CA THR A 51 -1.52 -11.41 -8.92
C THR A 51 -0.52 -10.43 -9.50
N TRP A 52 -1.03 -9.53 -10.33
CA TRP A 52 -0.23 -8.47 -10.92
C TRP A 52 -0.23 -7.21 -10.06
N ASN A 53 -1.41 -6.81 -9.55
CA ASN A 53 -1.54 -5.64 -8.70
C ASN A 53 -2.04 -5.98 -7.30
N LEU A 54 -1.52 -5.26 -6.32
CA LEU A 54 -2.09 -5.13 -5.00
C LEU A 54 -2.64 -3.73 -4.80
N VAL A 55 -3.82 -3.67 -4.19
CA VAL A 55 -4.63 -2.45 -4.09
C VAL A 55 -4.92 -2.14 -2.63
N GLY A 56 -4.84 -0.86 -2.28
CA GLY A 56 -5.26 -0.32 -1.00
C GLY A 56 -6.10 0.94 -1.20
N GLU A 57 -6.90 1.27 -0.20
CA GLU A 57 -7.80 2.41 -0.14
C GLU A 57 -7.72 3.15 1.21
N PRO A 58 -6.53 3.45 1.76
CA PRO A 58 -6.43 4.21 3.00
C PRO A 58 -7.11 5.58 2.87
N ALA A 59 -7.53 6.13 4.00
CA ALA A 59 -8.00 7.51 4.04
C ALA A 59 -6.90 8.44 3.49
N ALA A 60 -7.28 9.41 2.65
CA ALA A 60 -6.32 10.34 2.03
C ALA A 60 -5.55 11.19 3.05
N THR A 61 -6.05 11.27 4.28
CA THR A 61 -5.42 11.96 5.42
C THR A 61 -4.52 11.07 6.27
N SER A 62 -4.44 9.76 5.98
CA SER A 62 -3.65 8.80 6.76
C SER A 62 -2.18 8.82 6.36
N SER A 63 -1.47 9.87 6.77
CA SER A 63 -0.05 10.09 6.42
C SER A 63 0.85 8.89 6.74
N THR A 64 0.61 8.21 7.86
CA THR A 64 1.38 7.04 8.28
C THR A 64 1.20 5.85 7.32
N VAL A 65 -0.04 5.51 6.94
CA VAL A 65 -0.29 4.38 6.03
C VAL A 65 0.24 4.68 4.64
N LEU A 66 0.00 5.91 4.16
CA LEU A 66 0.51 6.36 2.87
C LEU A 66 2.04 6.30 2.82
N ALA A 67 2.74 6.71 3.88
CA ALA A 67 4.20 6.62 3.97
C ALA A 67 4.70 5.16 3.86
N TYR A 68 4.04 4.20 4.51
CA TYR A 68 4.39 2.79 4.36
C TYR A 68 4.14 2.28 2.94
N ASP A 69 2.99 2.61 2.35
CA ASP A 69 2.67 2.23 0.97
C ASP A 69 3.73 2.78 -0.01
N PHE A 70 4.06 4.07 0.07
CA PHE A 70 5.11 4.66 -0.76
C PHE A 70 6.47 3.99 -0.54
N ALA A 71 6.87 3.74 0.70
CA ALA A 71 8.13 3.06 1.00
C ALA A 71 8.23 1.66 0.37
N HIS A 72 7.10 1.00 0.09
CA HIS A 72 7.05 -0.33 -0.52
C HIS A 72 6.66 -0.31 -2.01
N GLY A 73 6.77 0.86 -2.65
CA GLY A 73 6.61 1.01 -4.10
C GLY A 73 5.18 1.22 -4.59
N PHE A 74 4.20 1.37 -3.69
CA PHE A 74 2.85 1.77 -4.08
C PHE A 74 2.85 3.22 -4.58
N HIS A 75 1.93 3.53 -5.48
CA HIS A 75 1.64 4.88 -5.95
C HIS A 75 0.16 5.20 -5.81
N VAL A 76 -0.17 6.48 -5.75
CA VAL A 76 -1.56 6.95 -5.82
C VAL A 76 -2.02 6.85 -7.26
N GLU A 77 -2.98 5.98 -7.53
CA GLU A 77 -3.63 5.87 -8.84
C GLU A 77 -4.64 7.01 -9.04
N LYS A 78 -5.48 7.25 -8.03
CA LYS A 78 -6.46 8.34 -7.98
C LYS A 78 -7.01 8.56 -6.58
N LEU A 79 -7.67 9.69 -6.37
CA LEU A 79 -8.47 9.94 -5.17
C LEU A 79 -9.91 9.48 -5.40
N LEU A 80 -10.51 8.89 -4.37
CA LEU A 80 -11.88 8.36 -4.39
C LEU A 80 -12.67 8.96 -3.23
N ASP A 81 -13.88 9.44 -3.50
CA ASP A 81 -14.83 9.82 -2.46
C ASP A 81 -15.79 8.64 -2.22
N LEU A 82 -15.49 7.85 -1.18
CA LEU A 82 -16.38 6.79 -0.69
C LEU A 82 -17.39 7.40 0.29
N PRO A 83 -18.58 6.78 0.50
CA PRO A 83 -19.64 7.36 1.33
C PRO A 83 -19.23 7.75 2.75
N HIS A 84 -18.17 7.12 3.29
CA HIS A 84 -17.70 7.30 4.67
C HIS A 84 -16.29 7.89 4.78
N LYS A 85 -15.56 8.08 3.66
CA LYS A 85 -14.20 8.65 3.65
C LYS A 85 -13.76 9.08 2.25
N ARG A 86 -12.93 10.12 2.19
CA ARG A 86 -12.05 10.36 1.03
C ARG A 86 -10.83 9.46 1.14
N SER A 87 -10.58 8.65 0.13
CA SER A 87 -9.52 7.64 0.08
C SER A 87 -8.54 7.92 -1.04
N ALA A 88 -7.30 7.47 -0.87
CA ALA A 88 -6.35 7.34 -1.96
C ALA A 88 -6.39 5.90 -2.46
N LEU A 89 -6.66 5.69 -3.75
CA LEU A 89 -6.51 4.38 -4.38
C LEU A 89 -5.01 4.14 -4.57
N MET A 90 -4.42 3.34 -3.69
CA MET A 90 -3.02 2.96 -3.71
C MET A 90 -2.87 1.67 -4.52
N ILE A 91 -1.92 1.63 -5.46
CA ILE A 91 -1.62 0.45 -6.26
C ILE A 91 -0.12 0.19 -6.27
N VAL A 92 0.29 -1.07 -6.14
CA VAL A 92 1.64 -1.53 -6.50
C VAL A 92 1.51 -2.75 -7.43
N ASN A 93 2.33 -2.78 -8.48
CA ASN A 93 2.44 -3.98 -9.30
C ASN A 93 3.61 -4.86 -8.82
N ARG A 94 3.59 -6.13 -9.26
CA ARG A 94 4.61 -7.13 -8.90
C ARG A 94 6.03 -6.62 -9.13
N GLU A 95 6.31 -6.07 -10.31
CA GLU A 95 7.65 -5.59 -10.67
C GLU A 95 8.14 -4.46 -9.76
N LYS A 96 7.31 -3.44 -9.52
CA LYS A 96 7.66 -2.32 -8.63
C LYS A 96 7.94 -2.83 -7.23
N PHE A 97 7.08 -3.72 -6.70
CA PHE A 97 7.28 -4.26 -5.36
C PHE A 97 8.62 -4.97 -5.24
N PHE A 98 8.92 -5.94 -6.12
CA PHE A 98 10.17 -6.71 -6.07
C PHE A 98 11.42 -5.87 -6.39
N THR A 99 11.27 -4.72 -7.04
CA THR A 99 12.39 -3.82 -7.36
C THR A 99 12.66 -2.79 -6.27
N LEU A 100 11.60 -2.21 -5.69
CA LEU A 100 11.69 -1.02 -4.85
C LEU A 100 11.48 -1.30 -3.37
N SER A 101 10.71 -2.34 -3.02
CA SER A 101 10.36 -2.61 -1.62
C SER A 101 11.60 -3.00 -0.81
N PRO A 102 11.88 -2.31 0.30
CA PRO A 102 12.93 -2.74 1.20
C PRO A 102 12.45 -3.96 2.01
N PHE A 103 13.39 -4.84 2.38
CA PHE A 103 13.12 -5.90 3.37
C PHE A 103 13.04 -5.35 4.80
N VAL A 104 13.67 -4.19 5.06
CA VAL A 104 13.63 -3.49 6.35
C VAL A 104 13.48 -2.00 6.09
N TRP A 105 12.51 -1.37 6.76
CA TRP A 105 12.33 0.07 6.80
C TRP A 105 12.24 0.51 8.27
N ASP A 106 13.21 1.27 8.75
CA ASP A 106 13.25 1.72 10.16
C ASP A 106 12.51 3.06 10.37
N GLY A 107 11.97 3.64 9.31
CA GLY A 107 11.37 4.97 9.33
C GLY A 107 12.28 6.10 8.85
N GLU A 108 13.34 5.80 8.08
CA GLU A 108 14.31 6.81 7.61
C GLU A 108 13.65 8.14 7.18
N GLN A 109 14.22 9.24 7.68
CA GLN A 109 13.84 10.62 7.35
C GLN A 109 14.03 10.98 5.85
N LYS A 110 14.70 10.12 5.07
CA LYS A 110 14.94 10.32 3.64
C LYS A 110 14.30 9.20 2.84
N VAL A 111 13.20 9.54 2.18
CA VAL A 111 12.60 8.69 1.15
C VAL A 111 13.60 8.60 -0.02
N ARG A 112 13.77 7.42 -0.63
CA ARG A 112 14.66 7.26 -1.81
C ARG A 112 14.21 8.21 -2.93
N PRO A 113 15.12 8.73 -3.79
CA PRO A 113 14.78 9.76 -4.79
C PRO A 113 13.63 9.39 -5.74
N SER A 114 13.37 8.10 -5.95
CA SER A 114 12.22 7.60 -6.73
C SER A 114 10.85 7.79 -6.06
N LEU A 115 10.83 8.29 -4.83
CA LEU A 115 9.67 8.47 -3.95
C LEU A 115 9.62 9.90 -3.39
N ASP A 116 10.28 10.84 -4.06
CA ASP A 116 10.28 12.24 -3.67
C ASP A 116 8.84 12.73 -3.46
N PRO A 117 8.48 13.23 -2.25
CA PRO A 117 7.17 13.83 -1.97
C PRO A 117 6.83 15.04 -2.85
N ILE A 118 7.81 15.48 -3.65
CA ILE A 118 7.78 16.64 -4.54
C ILE A 118 7.49 16.24 -6.00
N THR A 119 7.33 14.94 -6.30
CA THR A 119 6.75 14.53 -7.60
C THR A 119 5.24 14.74 -7.52
N LYS A 120 4.88 16.01 -7.69
CA LYS A 120 3.59 16.66 -7.56
C LYS A 120 2.45 15.91 -8.26
N LEU A 121 1.34 15.83 -7.52
CA LEU A 121 -0.03 15.95 -8.05
C LEU A 121 -0.16 17.12 -9.03
#